data_AF-A0A1Q7EPF7-F1
#
_entry.id   AF-A0A1Q7EPF7-F1
#
_cell.length_a   1.000
_cell.length_b   1.000
_cell.length_c   1.000
_cell.angle_alpha   90.00
_cell.angle_beta   90.00
_cell.angle_gamma   90.00
#
_symmetry.space_group_name_H-M   'P 1'
#
loop_
_entity.id
_entity.type
_entity.pdbx_description
1 polymer ?
#
loop_
_entity_poly.entity_id
_entity_poly.type
_entity_poly.pdbx_seq_one_letter_code
_entity_poly.pdbx_strand_id
1 'polypeptide(L)'
;MWTGAHTAVCRRYSDLIAVYQAADGETALLLRQTFLPLPEERGRWLADTRRVARAVINDLRAAGLIVPITVLQWRSARDAAYILRRWTCRYDGAPERCEQLTDIARTRLADEERSAAPPSALPGEPVAPDWQPPSRLRFVEWYRDMTASWLAVEPPLRRQLILCAHRWVVERVLIPMSRGELPATDDLQPTGRLSWMLVRTIPVEELELWKPWIRLVRADLQRALSWAPSKRSESWIRWLFLIPYSLPMSGRRRRPGDPRTAAASEG
;
A
#
# COMPACT_ATOMS: atom_id res chain seq x y z
N MET A 1 -6.35 -18.84 -18.59
CA MET A 1 -6.37 -20.20 -18.00
C MET A 1 -4.99 -20.49 -17.42
N TRP A 2 -4.91 -21.03 -16.20
CA TRP A 2 -3.61 -21.41 -15.60
C TRP A 2 -3.02 -22.61 -16.34
N THR A 3 -1.71 -22.63 -16.58
CA THR A 3 -1.04 -23.66 -17.40
C THR A 3 0.22 -24.19 -16.72
N GLY A 4 0.75 -25.32 -17.19
CA GLY A 4 1.99 -25.90 -16.66
C GLY A 4 3.21 -24.97 -16.72
N ALA A 5 3.26 -24.07 -17.72
CA ALA A 5 4.31 -23.06 -17.82
C ALA A 5 4.29 -22.05 -16.65
N HIS A 6 3.10 -21.66 -16.19
CA HIS A 6 2.95 -20.79 -15.02
C HIS A 6 3.43 -21.49 -13.75
N THR A 7 3.05 -22.76 -13.56
CA THR A 7 3.53 -23.57 -12.43
C THR A 7 5.05 -23.75 -12.45
N ALA A 8 5.66 -23.93 -13.62
CA ALA A 8 7.12 -24.04 -13.76
C ALA A 8 7.85 -22.74 -13.35
N VAL A 9 7.30 -21.58 -13.72
CA VAL A 9 7.80 -20.28 -13.23
C VAL A 9 7.71 -20.20 -11.72
N CYS A 10 6.56 -20.53 -11.13
CA CYS A 10 6.37 -20.46 -9.68
C CYS A 10 7.39 -21.31 -8.90
N ARG A 11 7.70 -22.52 -9.37
CA ARG A 11 8.69 -23.42 -8.74
C ARG A 11 10.11 -22.86 -8.67
N ARG A 12 10.47 -21.88 -9.51
CA ARG A 12 11.80 -21.25 -9.50
C ARG A 12 11.99 -20.30 -8.31
N TYR A 13 10.91 -19.90 -7.66
CA TYR A 13 10.92 -18.89 -6.61
C TYR A 13 10.58 -19.51 -5.26
N SER A 14 11.61 -19.79 -4.45
CA SER A 14 11.42 -20.35 -3.10
C SER A 14 10.68 -19.39 -2.15
N ASP A 15 10.70 -18.09 -2.44
CA ASP A 15 9.98 -17.07 -1.68
C ASP A 15 8.49 -16.92 -2.10
N LEU A 16 8.04 -17.63 -3.13
CA LEU A 16 6.64 -17.71 -3.52
C LEU A 16 6.01 -18.94 -2.84
N ILE A 17 5.08 -18.70 -1.93
CA ILE A 17 4.44 -19.75 -1.13
C ILE A 17 3.23 -20.31 -1.85
N ALA A 18 2.36 -19.44 -2.35
CA ALA A 18 1.16 -19.87 -3.05
C ALA A 18 0.69 -18.85 -4.09
N VAL A 19 -0.09 -19.34 -5.05
CA VAL A 19 -0.81 -18.50 -6.01
C VAL A 19 -2.29 -18.86 -6.00
N TYR A 20 -3.12 -17.85 -5.78
CA TYR A 20 -4.57 -17.96 -5.77
C TYR A 20 -5.15 -17.30 -7.01
N GLN A 21 -6.24 -17.86 -7.52
CA GLN A 21 -6.95 -17.31 -8.66
C GLN A 21 -8.44 -17.21 -8.38
N ALA A 22 -9.00 -16.04 -8.65
CA ALA A 22 -10.43 -15.78 -8.62
C ALA A 22 -11.14 -16.41 -9.83
N ALA A 23 -12.47 -16.52 -9.75
CA ALA A 23 -13.29 -17.02 -10.86
C ALA A 23 -13.23 -16.12 -12.11
N ASP A 24 -13.01 -14.82 -11.94
CA ASP A 24 -12.83 -13.83 -13.02
C ASP A 24 -11.41 -13.83 -13.61
N GLY A 25 -10.50 -14.64 -13.06
CA GLY A 25 -9.12 -14.76 -13.50
C GLY A 25 -8.13 -13.83 -12.79
N GLU A 26 -8.56 -12.95 -11.89
CA GLU A 26 -7.64 -12.17 -11.05
C GLU A 26 -6.74 -13.12 -10.25
N THR A 27 -5.46 -12.77 -10.13
CA THR A 27 -4.45 -13.64 -9.49
C THR A 27 -3.81 -12.95 -8.29
N ALA A 28 -3.67 -13.68 -7.20
CA ALA A 28 -3.04 -13.19 -5.97
C ALA A 28 -1.81 -14.04 -5.62
N LEU A 29 -0.70 -13.38 -5.32
CA LEU A 29 0.55 -14.00 -4.90
C LEU A 29 0.66 -13.96 -3.38
N LEU A 30 0.96 -15.11 -2.77
CA LEU A 30 1.36 -15.21 -1.38
C LEU A 30 2.87 -15.42 -1.32
N LEU A 31 3.59 -14.43 -0.80
CA LEU A 31 5.03 -14.54 -0.59
C LEU A 31 5.37 -15.11 0.80
N ARG A 32 6.64 -15.45 1.02
CA ARG A 32 7.14 -16.03 2.27
C ARG A 32 7.07 -15.06 3.45
N GLN A 33 7.18 -13.77 3.17
CA GLN A 33 7.23 -12.74 4.19
C GLN A 33 5.89 -12.61 4.93
N THR A 34 5.96 -12.33 6.23
CA THR A 34 4.80 -12.17 7.12
C THR A 34 3.90 -11.01 6.70
N PHE A 35 2.62 -11.03 7.10
CA PHE A 35 1.70 -9.88 6.95
C PHE A 35 1.99 -8.74 7.92
N LEU A 36 2.78 -9.00 8.96
CA LEU A 36 3.10 -8.10 10.07
C LEU A 36 4.61 -8.02 10.26
N PRO A 37 5.35 -7.27 9.42
CA PRO A 37 6.73 -6.96 9.73
C PRO A 37 6.78 -6.11 11.00
N LEU A 38 7.80 -6.33 11.84
CA LEU A 38 8.10 -5.38 12.91
C LEU A 38 8.36 -3.99 12.29
N PRO A 39 8.06 -2.89 13.01
CA PRO A 39 8.25 -1.54 12.49
C PRO A 39 9.65 -1.30 11.93
N GLU A 40 10.68 -1.83 12.57
CA GLU A 40 12.10 -1.71 12.24
C GLU A 40 12.46 -2.52 10.99
N GLU A 41 11.73 -3.61 10.73
CA GLU A 41 11.96 -4.51 9.60
C GLU A 41 11.16 -4.10 8.35
N ARG A 42 10.20 -3.18 8.50
CA ARG A 42 9.21 -2.85 7.47
C ARG A 42 9.83 -2.37 6.17
N GLY A 43 10.90 -1.59 6.24
CA GLY A 43 11.62 -1.11 5.05
C GLY A 43 12.25 -2.24 4.25
N ARG A 44 12.96 -3.13 4.94
CA ARG A 44 13.56 -4.33 4.35
C ARG A 44 12.50 -5.28 3.83
N TRP A 45 11.45 -5.53 4.61
CA TRP A 45 10.30 -6.34 4.22
C TRP A 45 9.63 -5.81 2.94
N LEU A 46 9.44 -4.48 2.81
CA LEU A 46 8.88 -3.87 1.61
C LEU A 46 9.81 -4.02 0.40
N ALA A 47 11.11 -3.80 0.58
CA ALA A 47 12.09 -3.94 -0.49
C ALA A 47 12.16 -5.40 -0.98
N ASP A 48 12.24 -6.36 -0.06
CA ASP A 48 12.33 -7.78 -0.36
C ASP A 48 11.04 -8.30 -1.01
N THR A 49 9.86 -7.98 -0.44
CA THR A 49 8.57 -8.39 -1.04
C THR A 49 8.38 -7.78 -2.42
N ARG A 50 8.78 -6.52 -2.65
CA ARG A 50 8.70 -5.89 -3.99
C ARG A 50 9.66 -6.51 -4.99
N ARG A 51 10.89 -6.80 -4.58
CA ARG A 51 11.91 -7.44 -5.44
C ARG A 51 11.40 -8.79 -5.93
N VAL A 52 10.95 -9.64 -4.99
CA VAL A 52 10.43 -10.98 -5.30
C VAL A 52 9.17 -10.89 -6.13
N ALA A 53 8.19 -10.05 -5.73
CA ALA A 53 6.95 -9.87 -6.49
C ALA A 53 7.22 -9.43 -7.93
N ARG A 54 8.13 -8.47 -8.16
CA ARG A 54 8.47 -8.01 -9.51
C ARG A 54 9.09 -9.10 -10.37
N ALA A 55 10.01 -9.88 -9.80
CA ALA A 55 10.65 -10.98 -10.53
C ALA A 55 9.62 -12.05 -10.94
N VAL A 56 8.81 -12.52 -9.98
CA VAL A 56 7.73 -13.49 -10.21
C VAL A 56 6.72 -12.96 -11.23
N ILE A 57 6.25 -11.72 -11.07
CA ILE A 57 5.28 -11.11 -11.99
C ILE A 57 5.85 -11.03 -13.39
N ASN A 58 7.09 -10.54 -13.57
CA ASN A 58 7.70 -10.41 -14.89
C ASN A 58 7.83 -11.77 -15.60
N ASP A 59 8.24 -12.81 -14.88
CA ASP A 59 8.36 -14.15 -15.45
C ASP A 59 6.99 -14.77 -15.75
N LEU A 60 5.98 -14.54 -14.91
CA LEU A 60 4.60 -14.95 -15.20
C LEU A 60 4.03 -14.20 -16.41
N ARG A 61 4.34 -12.91 -16.56
CA ARG A 61 3.97 -12.14 -17.77
C ARG A 61 4.65 -12.71 -19.00
N ALA A 62 5.93 -13.05 -18.92
CA ALA A 62 6.69 -13.67 -20.01
C ALA A 62 6.13 -15.05 -20.39
N ALA A 63 5.60 -15.80 -19.41
CA ALA A 63 4.88 -17.05 -19.63
C ALA A 63 3.43 -16.88 -20.16
N GLY A 64 2.97 -15.64 -20.37
CA GLY A 64 1.68 -15.34 -20.99
C GLY A 64 0.54 -14.97 -20.03
N LEU A 65 0.81 -14.74 -18.74
CA LEU A 65 -0.22 -14.35 -17.78
C LEU A 65 -0.59 -12.85 -17.93
N ILE A 66 -1.69 -12.54 -18.63
CA ILE A 66 -2.07 -11.13 -18.93
C ILE A 66 -3.06 -10.54 -17.89
N VAL A 67 -3.55 -11.33 -16.93
CA VAL A 67 -4.50 -10.90 -15.89
C VAL A 67 -3.91 -9.96 -14.83
N PRO A 68 -4.72 -9.19 -14.08
CA PRO A 68 -4.24 -8.43 -12.92
C PRO A 68 -3.64 -9.35 -11.85
N ILE A 69 -2.53 -8.90 -11.25
CA ILE A 69 -1.83 -9.65 -10.20
C ILE A 69 -1.69 -8.77 -8.97
N THR A 70 -2.18 -9.25 -7.83
CA THR A 70 -2.08 -8.61 -6.53
C THR A 70 -1.14 -9.39 -5.60
N VAL A 71 -0.54 -8.72 -4.62
CA VAL A 71 0.32 -9.35 -3.61
C VAL A 71 -0.40 -9.29 -2.28
N LEU A 72 -0.66 -10.47 -1.68
CA LEU A 72 -1.45 -10.62 -0.46
C LEU A 72 -0.87 -9.81 0.71
N GLN A 73 0.46 -9.78 0.83
CA GLN A 73 1.17 -9.01 1.85
C GLN A 73 0.86 -7.51 1.85
N TRP A 74 0.41 -6.95 0.72
CA TRP A 74 0.11 -5.52 0.60
C TRP A 74 -1.39 -5.20 0.77
N ARG A 75 -2.22 -6.20 1.03
CA ARG A 75 -3.68 -6.06 1.19
C ARG A 75 -4.06 -5.87 2.66
N SER A 76 -5.30 -5.43 2.87
CA SER A 76 -5.90 -5.43 4.21
C SER A 76 -6.03 -6.86 4.75
N ALA A 77 -6.13 -7.04 6.07
CA ALA A 77 -6.32 -8.37 6.65
C ALA A 77 -7.62 -9.02 6.15
N ARG A 78 -8.68 -8.22 6.05
CA ARG A 78 -9.98 -8.64 5.51
C ARG A 78 -9.86 -9.17 4.09
N ASP A 79 -9.21 -8.43 3.20
CA ASP A 79 -9.04 -8.87 1.81
C ASP A 79 -8.15 -10.10 1.70
N ALA A 80 -7.06 -10.14 2.46
CA ALA A 80 -6.16 -11.29 2.47
C ALA A 80 -6.89 -12.55 2.96
N ALA A 81 -7.62 -12.46 4.07
CA ALA A 81 -8.42 -13.56 4.60
C ALA A 81 -9.54 -13.99 3.63
N TYR A 82 -10.18 -13.04 2.95
CA TYR A 82 -11.17 -13.33 1.91
C TYR A 82 -10.58 -14.15 0.77
N ILE A 83 -9.46 -13.69 0.21
CA ILE A 83 -8.78 -14.35 -0.92
C ILE A 83 -8.32 -15.76 -0.51
N LEU A 84 -7.63 -15.89 0.63
CA LEU A 84 -7.12 -17.17 1.12
C LEU A 84 -8.23 -18.22 1.34
N ARG A 85 -9.45 -17.75 1.67
CA ARG A 85 -10.61 -18.63 1.90
C ARG A 85 -11.42 -18.94 0.65
N ARG A 86 -11.56 -17.98 -0.28
CA ARG A 86 -12.54 -18.03 -1.38
C ARG A 86 -11.93 -18.32 -2.74
N TRP A 87 -10.67 -17.99 -2.95
CA TRP A 87 -10.03 -18.15 -4.26
C TRP A 87 -9.43 -19.54 -4.41
N THR A 88 -9.38 -20.03 -5.64
CA THR A 88 -8.81 -21.35 -5.92
C THR A 88 -7.28 -21.28 -5.87
N CYS A 89 -6.65 -22.08 -5.02
CA CYS A 89 -5.20 -22.24 -5.02
C CYS A 89 -4.76 -22.98 -6.30
N ARG A 90 -3.91 -22.34 -7.12
CA ARG A 90 -3.37 -22.88 -8.38
C ARG A 90 -1.93 -23.38 -8.24
N TYR A 91 -1.22 -22.86 -7.26
CA TYR A 91 0.13 -23.28 -6.92
C TYR A 91 0.29 -23.22 -5.41
N ASP A 92 0.81 -24.31 -4.84
CA ASP A 92 1.22 -24.40 -3.45
C ASP A 92 2.65 -24.94 -3.42
N GLY A 93 3.59 -24.08 -3.03
CA GLY A 93 5.02 -24.39 -2.95
C GLY A 93 5.49 -24.70 -1.53
N ALA A 94 4.69 -24.36 -0.51
CA ALA A 94 5.03 -24.58 0.89
C ALA A 94 3.76 -24.57 1.75
N PRO A 95 3.06 -25.73 1.87
CA PRO A 95 1.74 -25.81 2.49
C PRO A 95 1.76 -25.39 3.96
N GLU A 96 2.78 -25.83 4.72
CA GLU A 96 2.94 -25.49 6.14
C GLU A 96 3.08 -23.98 6.36
N ARG A 97 3.89 -23.32 5.52
CA ARG A 97 4.07 -21.86 5.59
C ARG A 97 2.82 -21.13 5.12
N CYS A 98 2.09 -21.69 4.17
CA CYS A 98 0.82 -21.16 3.68
C CYS A 98 -0.24 -21.17 4.79
N GLU A 99 -0.35 -22.27 5.53
CA GLU A 99 -1.25 -22.41 6.68
C GLU A 99 -0.90 -21.40 7.78
N GLN A 100 0.38 -21.31 8.16
CA GLN A 100 0.85 -20.35 9.16
C GLN A 100 0.52 -18.89 8.77
N LEU A 101 0.73 -18.51 7.51
CA LEU A 101 0.40 -17.18 7.02
C LEU A 101 -1.12 -16.94 7.02
N THR A 102 -1.91 -17.96 6.72
CA THR A 102 -3.37 -17.90 6.77
C THR A 102 -3.88 -17.67 8.19
N ASP A 103 -3.31 -18.35 9.18
CA ASP A 103 -3.64 -18.14 10.58
C ASP A 103 -3.30 -16.73 11.06
N ILE A 104 -2.12 -16.21 10.67
CA ILE A 104 -1.74 -14.81 10.96
C ILE A 104 -2.76 -13.82 10.36
N ALA A 105 -3.19 -14.04 9.12
CA ALA A 105 -4.20 -13.18 8.47
C ALA A 105 -5.55 -13.25 9.19
N ARG A 106 -5.97 -14.43 9.66
CA ARG A 106 -7.22 -14.64 10.41
C ARG A 106 -7.18 -13.95 11.77
N THR A 107 -6.10 -14.14 12.54
CA THR A 107 -5.91 -13.46 13.83
C THR A 107 -5.96 -11.95 13.66
N ARG A 108 -5.30 -11.42 12.63
CA ARG A 108 -5.34 -9.99 12.33
C ARG A 108 -6.74 -9.49 11.97
N LEU A 109 -7.50 -10.26 11.21
CA LEU A 109 -8.90 -9.92 10.92
C LEU A 109 -9.73 -9.87 12.22
N ALA A 110 -9.57 -10.86 13.10
CA ALA A 110 -10.26 -10.90 14.38
C ALA A 110 -9.89 -9.70 15.29
N ASP A 111 -8.62 -9.28 15.27
CA ASP A 111 -8.16 -8.10 16.01
C ASP A 111 -8.67 -6.79 15.41
N GLU A 112 -8.70 -6.67 14.07
CA GLU A 112 -9.31 -5.54 13.35
C GLU A 112 -10.82 -5.45 13.66
N GLU A 113 -11.53 -6.58 13.71
CA GLU A 113 -12.96 -6.66 14.05
C GLU A 113 -13.23 -6.34 15.53
N ARG A 114 -12.41 -6.84 16.45
CA ARG A 114 -12.49 -6.52 17.89
C ARG A 114 -12.23 -5.03 18.13
N SER A 115 -11.31 -4.44 17.38
CA SER A 115 -11.02 -3.00 17.44
C SER A 115 -12.10 -2.15 16.77
N ALA A 116 -12.91 -2.72 15.87
CA ALA A 116 -13.99 -2.05 15.18
C ALA A 116 -15.33 -2.13 15.91
N ALA A 117 -15.50 -3.06 16.86
CA ALA A 117 -16.70 -3.19 17.68
C ALA A 117 -16.89 -1.94 18.56
N PRO A 118 -18.08 -1.33 18.60
CA PRO A 118 -18.33 -0.19 19.48
C PRO A 118 -18.26 -0.62 20.95
N PRO A 119 -17.67 0.19 21.85
CA PRO A 119 -17.80 -0.06 23.27
C PRO A 119 -19.28 0.04 23.65
N SER A 120 -19.77 -0.95 24.40
CA SER A 120 -21.10 -0.88 25.00
C SER A 120 -21.14 0.33 25.92
N ALA A 121 -21.85 1.38 25.51
CA ALA A 121 -21.90 2.64 26.24
C ALA A 121 -22.82 2.48 27.46
N LEU A 122 -22.26 2.51 28.66
CA LEU A 122 -23.00 2.93 29.83
C LEU A 122 -23.15 4.46 29.79
N PRO A 123 -24.31 5.04 30.14
CA PRO A 123 -24.55 6.46 29.96
C PRO A 123 -23.95 7.27 31.11
N GLY A 124 -23.19 8.30 30.73
CA GLY A 124 -23.01 9.50 31.55
C GLY A 124 -21.61 9.70 32.11
N GLU A 125 -20.74 10.32 31.31
CA GLU A 125 -19.74 11.27 31.84
C GLU A 125 -19.27 12.22 30.71
N PRO A 126 -18.88 13.47 31.02
CA PRO A 126 -18.48 14.45 30.02
C PRO A 126 -17.13 14.06 29.42
N VAL A 127 -17.12 13.77 28.11
CA VAL A 127 -15.94 13.36 27.35
C VAL A 127 -14.98 14.54 27.17
N ALA A 128 -13.87 14.52 27.89
CA ALA A 128 -12.68 15.33 27.58
C ALA A 128 -12.20 15.02 26.14
N PRO A 129 -11.49 15.92 25.44
CA PRO A 129 -11.03 15.61 24.09
C PRO A 129 -10.08 14.39 24.12
N ASP A 130 -10.58 13.24 23.68
CA ASP A 130 -9.97 11.90 23.68
C ASP A 130 -8.64 11.78 22.92
N TRP A 131 -8.12 12.87 22.35
CA TRP A 131 -6.85 12.87 21.63
C TRP A 131 -5.69 13.21 22.56
N GLN A 132 -4.95 12.19 22.98
CA GLN A 132 -3.59 12.38 23.48
C GLN A 132 -2.60 12.20 22.32
N PRO A 133 -1.79 13.22 21.97
CA PRO A 133 -0.75 13.04 20.96
C PRO A 133 0.21 11.93 21.41
N PRO A 134 0.74 11.11 20.48
CA PRO A 134 1.73 10.11 20.85
C PRO A 134 2.92 10.78 21.53
N SER A 135 3.67 10.01 22.34
CA SER A 135 4.91 10.53 22.89
C SER A 135 5.81 10.95 21.71
N ARG A 136 6.13 12.25 21.65
CA ARG A 136 6.88 12.85 20.52
C ARG A 136 8.15 12.05 20.19
N LEU A 137 8.80 11.49 21.22
CA LEU A 137 10.00 10.66 21.11
C LEU A 137 9.75 9.38 20.30
N ARG A 138 8.72 8.58 20.62
CA ARG A 138 8.44 7.31 19.91
C ARG A 138 8.05 7.52 18.45
N PHE A 139 7.33 8.60 18.16
CA PHE A 139 6.96 8.93 16.78
C PHE A 139 8.17 9.35 15.93
N VAL A 140 9.07 10.18 16.50
CA VAL A 140 10.29 10.63 15.80
C VAL A 140 11.26 9.47 15.57
N GLU A 141 11.39 8.56 16.53
CA GLU A 141 12.12 7.30 16.37
C GLU A 141 11.56 6.47 15.22
N TRP A 142 10.27 6.17 15.25
CA TRP A 142 9.61 5.41 14.19
C TRP A 142 9.77 6.05 12.79
N TYR A 143 9.61 7.37 12.68
CA TYR A 143 9.75 8.07 11.41
C TYR A 143 11.20 8.04 10.89
N ARG A 144 12.17 8.16 11.80
CA ARG A 144 13.59 8.02 11.49
C ARG A 144 13.93 6.61 11.05
N ASP A 145 13.38 5.57 11.66
CA ASP A 145 13.61 4.18 11.24
C ASP A 145 13.02 3.90 9.86
N MET A 146 11.93 4.58 9.51
CA MET A 146 11.41 4.51 8.15
C MET A 146 12.40 5.02 7.11
N THR A 147 13.37 5.91 7.43
CA THR A 147 14.30 6.62 6.49
C THR A 147 14.77 5.77 5.31
N ALA A 148 15.30 4.59 5.58
CA ALA A 148 15.78 3.68 4.53
C ALA A 148 14.68 3.31 3.50
N SER A 149 13.43 3.15 3.96
CA SER A 149 12.28 2.71 3.16
C SER A 149 11.84 3.70 2.09
N TRP A 150 11.89 5.00 2.39
CA TRP A 150 11.48 6.08 1.47
C TRP A 150 12.68 6.63 0.69
N LEU A 151 13.90 6.54 1.23
CA LEU A 151 15.11 6.80 0.45
C LEU A 151 15.33 5.79 -0.69
N ALA A 152 14.96 4.52 -0.48
CA ALA A 152 15.05 3.45 -1.48
C ALA A 152 13.91 3.47 -2.53
N VAL A 153 13.01 4.46 -2.50
CA VAL A 153 11.90 4.54 -3.47
C VAL A 153 12.40 5.08 -4.80
N GLU A 154 12.21 4.26 -5.84
CA GLU A 154 12.38 4.63 -7.23
C GLU A 154 11.02 4.78 -7.94
N PRO A 155 10.88 5.70 -8.91
CA PRO A 155 11.87 6.70 -9.36
C PRO A 155 12.09 7.85 -8.35
N PRO A 156 13.13 8.70 -8.49
CA PRO A 156 13.43 9.77 -7.53
C PRO A 156 12.30 10.78 -7.38
N LEU A 157 11.56 11.03 -8.47
CA LEU A 157 10.35 11.87 -8.45
C LEU A 157 9.28 11.29 -7.51
N ARG A 158 9.08 9.96 -7.50
CA ARG A 158 8.14 9.31 -6.58
C ARG A 158 8.52 9.58 -5.14
N ARG A 159 9.82 9.45 -4.83
CA ARG A 159 10.35 9.73 -3.50
C ARG A 159 10.08 11.18 -3.11
N GLN A 160 10.37 12.14 -3.98
CA GLN A 160 10.09 13.56 -3.72
C GLN A 160 8.60 13.83 -3.47
N LEU A 161 7.70 13.18 -4.20
CA LEU A 161 6.26 13.33 -3.99
C LEU A 161 5.81 12.74 -2.64
N ILE A 162 6.36 11.61 -2.23
CA ILE A 162 6.12 11.02 -0.90
C ILE A 162 6.62 11.98 0.19
N LEU A 163 7.82 12.53 0.04
CA LEU A 163 8.40 13.53 0.96
C LEU A 163 7.51 14.78 1.07
N CYS A 164 7.00 15.26 -0.06
CA CYS A 164 6.12 16.41 -0.14
C CYS A 164 4.79 16.17 0.59
N ALA A 165 4.21 14.97 0.43
CA ALA A 165 3.02 14.57 1.18
C ALA A 165 3.28 14.42 2.68
N HIS A 166 4.42 13.84 3.09
CA HIS A 166 4.81 13.74 4.50
C HIS A 166 4.92 15.12 5.15
N ARG A 167 5.58 16.06 4.44
CA ARG A 167 5.70 17.45 4.88
C ARG A 167 4.33 18.07 5.10
N TRP A 168 3.40 17.89 4.16
CA TRP A 168 2.04 18.40 4.30
C TRP A 168 1.33 17.79 5.52
N VAL A 169 1.43 16.48 5.76
CA VAL A 169 0.84 15.83 6.95
C VAL A 169 1.38 16.46 8.24
N VAL A 170 2.68 16.70 8.33
CA VAL A 170 3.26 17.36 9.51
C VAL A 170 2.74 18.79 9.65
N GLU A 171 2.87 19.61 8.61
CA GLU A 171 2.57 21.05 8.67
C GLU A 171 1.08 21.37 8.83
N ARG A 172 0.20 20.53 8.26
CA ARG A 172 -1.22 20.86 8.08
C ARG A 172 -2.17 19.94 8.83
N VAL A 173 -1.66 18.84 9.40
CA VAL A 173 -2.44 17.94 10.25
C VAL A 173 -1.84 17.89 11.65
N LEU A 174 -0.58 17.45 11.80
CA LEU A 174 -0.02 17.16 13.13
C LEU A 174 0.28 18.43 13.94
N ILE A 175 0.88 19.46 13.33
CA ILE A 175 1.16 20.72 14.02
C ILE A 175 -0.14 21.39 14.52
N PRO A 176 -1.19 21.59 13.68
CA PRO A 176 -2.48 22.10 14.15
C PRO A 176 -3.09 21.24 15.27
N MET A 177 -3.13 19.91 15.11
CA MET A 177 -3.68 19.02 16.14
C MET A 177 -2.90 19.11 17.46
N SER A 178 -1.58 19.31 17.41
CA SER A 178 -0.77 19.50 18.63
C SER A 178 -1.08 20.79 19.38
N ARG A 179 -1.75 21.75 18.73
CA ARG A 179 -2.24 23.02 19.30
C ARG A 179 -3.73 22.98 19.66
N GLY A 180 -4.39 21.83 19.47
CA GLY A 180 -5.84 21.70 19.65
C GLY A 180 -6.67 22.24 18.49
N GLU A 181 -6.03 22.58 17.36
CA GLU A 181 -6.71 23.06 16.16
C GLU A 181 -7.14 21.90 15.26
N LEU A 182 -8.15 22.15 14.41
CA LEU A 182 -8.59 21.17 13.41
C LEU A 182 -7.58 21.07 12.24
N PRO A 183 -7.37 19.86 11.68
CA PRO A 183 -6.59 19.69 10.46
C PRO A 183 -7.17 20.51 9.28
N ALA A 184 -6.29 21.05 8.43
CA ALA A 184 -6.71 21.80 7.24
C ALA A 184 -7.21 20.86 6.12
N THR A 185 -8.40 20.29 6.28
CA THR A 185 -9.00 19.35 5.32
C THR A 185 -9.28 19.97 3.95
N ASP A 186 -9.47 21.29 3.88
CA ASP A 186 -9.70 22.01 2.62
C ASP A 186 -8.48 21.97 1.68
N ASP A 187 -7.27 21.81 2.24
CA ASP A 187 -6.05 21.61 1.45
C ASP A 187 -6.09 20.32 0.61
N LEU A 188 -6.96 19.37 0.93
CA LEU A 188 -7.13 18.12 0.19
C LEU A 188 -8.08 18.25 -1.00
N GLN A 189 -8.70 19.41 -1.23
CA GLN A 189 -9.51 19.65 -2.44
C GLN A 189 -8.66 19.63 -3.73
N PRO A 190 -9.26 19.47 -4.92
CA PRO A 190 -8.51 19.38 -6.18
C PRO A 190 -7.60 20.58 -6.45
N THR A 191 -8.01 21.76 -6.01
CA THR A 191 -7.26 23.02 -6.06
C THR A 191 -6.59 23.37 -4.73
N GLY A 192 -6.66 22.47 -3.74
CA GLY A 192 -6.11 22.66 -2.41
C GLY A 192 -4.59 22.60 -2.37
N ARG A 193 -4.02 23.03 -1.25
CA ARG A 193 -2.57 23.22 -1.06
C ARG A 193 -1.76 21.94 -1.30
N LEU A 194 -2.26 20.77 -0.88
CA LEU A 194 -1.54 19.50 -1.12
C LEU A 194 -1.42 19.24 -2.63
N SER A 195 -2.51 19.41 -3.37
CA SER A 195 -2.52 19.26 -4.83
C SER A 195 -1.50 20.20 -5.48
N TRP A 196 -1.48 21.46 -5.08
CA TRP A 196 -0.55 22.45 -5.61
C TRP A 196 0.91 22.11 -5.32
N MET A 197 1.22 21.69 -4.08
CA MET A 197 2.58 21.29 -3.69
C MET A 197 3.07 20.07 -4.50
N LEU A 198 2.20 19.08 -4.72
CA LEU A 198 2.53 17.90 -5.51
C LEU A 198 2.71 18.24 -6.99
N VAL A 199 1.79 19.00 -7.59
CA VAL A 199 1.87 19.41 -8.99
C VAL A 199 3.14 20.20 -9.28
N ARG A 200 3.56 21.12 -8.39
CA ARG A 200 4.80 21.89 -8.56
C ARG A 200 6.08 21.05 -8.49
N THR A 201 6.00 19.84 -7.93
CA THR A 201 7.14 18.92 -7.84
C THR A 201 7.29 18.09 -9.12
N ILE A 202 6.26 18.03 -9.97
CA ILE A 202 6.20 17.16 -11.14
C ILE A 202 6.60 17.96 -12.39
N PRO A 203 7.53 17.46 -13.23
CA PRO A 203 7.76 18.00 -14.57
C PRO A 203 6.47 18.02 -15.38
N VAL A 204 6.25 19.09 -16.17
CA VAL A 204 4.97 19.31 -16.89
C VAL A 204 4.63 18.11 -17.79
N GLU A 205 5.65 17.49 -18.38
CA GLU A 205 5.55 16.36 -19.30
C GLU A 205 5.05 15.08 -18.61
N GLU A 206 5.31 14.93 -17.32
CA GLU A 206 4.92 13.75 -16.53
C GLU A 206 3.60 13.95 -15.79
N LEU A 207 3.05 15.16 -15.77
CA LEU A 207 1.92 15.52 -14.92
C LEU A 207 0.71 14.60 -15.11
N GLU A 208 0.35 14.27 -16.35
CA GLU A 208 -0.78 13.37 -16.64
C GLU A 208 -0.60 11.96 -16.06
N LEU A 209 0.64 11.46 -16.00
CA LEU A 209 0.96 10.15 -15.44
C LEU A 209 0.78 10.14 -13.91
N TRP A 210 1.05 11.27 -13.26
CA TRP A 210 1.01 11.40 -11.80
C TRP A 210 -0.33 11.86 -11.25
N LYS A 211 -1.22 12.43 -12.09
CA LYS A 211 -2.58 12.84 -11.69
C LYS A 211 -3.37 11.73 -10.97
N PRO A 212 -3.39 10.46 -11.45
CA PRO A 212 -4.08 9.38 -10.74
C PRO A 212 -3.52 9.15 -9.33
N TRP A 213 -2.20 9.16 -9.18
CA TRP A 213 -1.55 9.02 -7.87
C TRP A 213 -1.91 10.16 -6.93
N ILE A 214 -1.89 11.42 -7.41
CA ILE A 214 -2.29 12.60 -6.62
C ILE A 214 -3.74 12.47 -6.15
N ARG A 215 -4.67 12.06 -7.03
CA ARG A 215 -6.08 11.87 -6.68
C ARG A 215 -6.26 10.83 -5.58
N LEU A 216 -5.55 9.69 -5.68
CA LEU A 216 -5.63 8.61 -4.70
C LEU A 216 -5.06 9.03 -3.34
N VAL A 217 -3.89 9.68 -3.32
CA VAL A 217 -3.29 10.21 -2.08
C VAL A 217 -4.26 11.13 -1.37
N ARG A 218 -4.88 12.06 -2.10
CA ARG A 218 -5.86 12.99 -1.54
C ARG A 218 -7.10 12.26 -1.00
N ALA A 219 -7.67 11.35 -1.78
CA ALA A 219 -8.87 10.62 -1.38
C ALA A 219 -8.64 9.79 -0.11
N ASP A 220 -7.50 9.10 -0.02
CA ASP A 220 -7.16 8.28 1.14
C ASP A 220 -6.81 9.12 2.37
N LEU A 221 -6.12 10.26 2.19
CA LEU A 221 -5.90 11.22 3.28
C LEU A 221 -7.22 11.82 3.75
N GLN A 222 -8.13 12.18 2.84
CA GLN A 222 -9.43 12.74 3.20
C GLN A 222 -10.26 11.74 4.00
N ARG A 223 -10.27 10.47 3.56
CA ARG A 223 -10.91 9.37 4.29
C ARG A 223 -10.27 9.13 5.66
N ALA A 224 -8.94 9.22 5.77
CA ALA A 224 -8.27 9.05 7.05
C ALA A 224 -8.60 10.22 8.01
N LEU A 225 -8.66 11.45 7.52
CA LEU A 225 -9.00 12.62 8.33
C LEU A 225 -10.49 12.67 8.72
N SER A 226 -11.38 12.02 7.96
CA SER A 226 -12.81 11.92 8.33
C SER A 226 -13.08 10.97 9.50
N TRP A 227 -12.07 10.26 10.02
CA TRP A 227 -12.22 9.43 11.21
C TRP A 227 -12.53 10.30 12.43
N ALA A 228 -13.45 9.82 13.27
CA ALA A 228 -13.79 10.46 14.53
C ALA A 228 -12.54 10.70 15.39
N PRO A 229 -12.43 11.83 16.11
CA PRO A 229 -11.25 12.15 16.92
C PRO A 229 -10.85 11.03 17.89
N SER A 230 -11.82 10.37 18.51
CA SER A 230 -11.63 9.23 19.43
C SER A 230 -11.03 7.97 18.76
N LYS A 231 -11.07 7.87 17.43
CA LYS A 231 -10.47 6.78 16.65
C LYS A 231 -9.08 7.13 16.11
N ARG A 232 -8.62 8.36 16.31
CA ARG A 232 -7.29 8.77 15.90
C ARG A 232 -6.34 8.30 17.00
N SER A 233 -5.44 7.41 16.65
CA SER A 233 -4.40 6.87 17.53
C SER A 233 -3.01 7.09 16.92
N GLU A 234 -1.96 6.63 17.60
CA GLU A 234 -0.61 6.59 17.02
C GLU A 234 -0.57 5.79 15.71
N SER A 235 -1.29 4.65 15.64
CA SER A 235 -1.40 3.84 14.43
C SER A 235 -2.05 4.62 13.28
N TRP A 236 -3.02 5.47 13.58
CA TRP A 236 -3.62 6.38 12.60
C TRP A 236 -2.60 7.42 12.09
N ILE A 237 -1.78 8.02 12.96
CA ILE A 237 -0.72 8.93 12.51
C ILE A 237 0.23 8.20 11.57
N ARG A 238 0.73 7.02 11.98
CA ARG A 238 1.64 6.22 11.16
C ARG A 238 1.02 5.88 9.81
N TRP A 239 -0.28 5.59 9.78
CA TRP A 239 -1.04 5.35 8.56
C TRP A 239 -1.03 6.55 7.60
N LEU A 240 -1.15 7.79 8.09
CA LEU A 240 -1.09 8.99 7.24
C LEU A 240 0.20 9.07 6.40
N PHE A 241 1.34 8.68 6.97
CA PHE A 241 2.63 8.65 6.26
C PHE A 241 2.78 7.44 5.34
N LEU A 242 1.95 6.41 5.49
CA LEU A 242 2.01 5.22 4.64
C LEU A 242 1.12 5.32 3.40
N ILE A 243 0.12 6.20 3.42
CA ILE A 243 -0.79 6.43 2.28
C ILE A 243 -0.02 6.76 0.99
N PRO A 244 0.90 7.75 0.93
CA PRO A 244 1.64 8.09 -0.28
C PRO A 244 2.52 6.93 -0.79
N TYR A 245 2.94 6.07 0.12
CA TYR A 245 3.83 4.94 -0.15
C TYR A 245 3.12 3.75 -0.79
N SER A 246 1.86 3.52 -0.40
CA SER A 246 1.11 2.29 -0.68
C SER A 246 0.44 2.29 -2.06
N LEU A 247 0.40 3.45 -2.73
CA LEU A 247 -0.36 3.63 -3.95
C LEU A 247 0.44 3.27 -5.21
N PRO A 248 -0.16 2.50 -6.15
CA PRO A 248 0.49 2.13 -7.40
C PRO A 248 0.61 3.34 -8.35
N MET A 249 1.68 3.36 -9.13
CA MET A 249 1.80 4.26 -10.28
C MET A 249 0.87 3.75 -11.38
N SER A 250 -0.14 4.53 -11.75
CA SER A 250 -0.92 4.25 -12.96
C SER A 250 -0.09 4.64 -14.18
N GLY A 251 0.41 3.65 -14.94
CA GLY A 251 0.92 3.89 -16.29
C GLY A 251 2.40 3.59 -16.49
N ARG A 252 2.70 2.31 -16.73
CA ARG A 252 3.83 1.95 -17.58
C ARG A 252 3.33 2.11 -19.03
N ARG A 253 3.48 3.29 -19.64
CA ARG A 253 3.23 3.44 -21.08
C ARG A 253 4.37 2.74 -21.83
N ARG A 254 4.01 1.90 -22.82
CA ARG A 254 4.91 1.34 -23.83
C ARG A 254 5.88 2.43 -24.31
N ARG A 255 7.16 2.10 -24.38
CA ARG A 255 8.19 2.91 -25.04
C ARG A 255 7.73 3.16 -26.49
N PRO A 256 7.54 4.40 -26.95
CA PRO A 256 7.47 4.69 -28.38
C PRO A 256 8.89 4.48 -28.94
N GLY A 257 9.03 3.64 -29.95
CA GLY A 257 10.32 3.31 -30.56
C GLY A 257 10.79 1.86 -30.37
N ASP A 258 9.88 0.89 -30.45
CA ASP A 258 10.27 -0.49 -30.74
C ASP A 258 10.42 -0.62 -32.28
N PRO A 259 11.62 -0.85 -32.84
CA PRO A 259 11.85 -0.85 -34.29
C PRO A 259 11.10 -1.95 -35.06
N ARG A 260 10.40 -2.85 -34.37
CA ARG A 260 9.74 -4.02 -34.96
C ARG A 260 8.39 -3.76 -35.63
N THR A 261 7.95 -2.51 -35.74
CA THR A 261 6.72 -2.17 -36.48
C THR A 261 6.94 -1.41 -37.79
N ALA A 262 8.18 -1.13 -38.19
CA ALA A 262 8.46 -0.48 -39.48
C ALA A 262 8.47 -1.43 -40.69
N ALA A 263 8.23 -2.73 -40.52
CA ALA A 263 8.28 -3.72 -41.60
C ALA A 263 6.89 -4.20 -42.10
N ALA A 264 5.84 -3.39 -41.92
CA ALA A 264 4.50 -3.72 -42.40
C ALA A 264 3.80 -2.47 -42.95
N SER A 265 4.45 -1.78 -43.88
CA SER A 265 3.83 -0.78 -44.76
C SER A 265 4.81 -0.41 -45.86
N GLU A 266 5.10 -1.38 -46.73
CA GLU A 266 5.53 -1.15 -48.10
C GLU A 266 5.31 -2.47 -48.86
N GLY A 267 4.08 -2.59 -49.36
CA GLY A 267 3.65 -3.51 -50.41
C GLY A 267 2.86 -2.68 -51.40
#